data_AF-A0A4Q5L9G8-F1
#
_entry.id   AF-A0A4Q5L9G8-F1
#
_cell.length_a   1.000
_cell.length_b   1.000
_cell.length_c   1.000
_cell.angle_alpha   90.00
_cell.angle_beta   90.00
_cell.angle_gamma   90.00
#
_symmetry.space_group_name_H-M   'P 1'
#
loop_
_entity.id
_entity.type
_entity.pdbx_description
1 polymer ?
#
loop_
_entity_poly.entity_id
_entity_poly.type
_entity_poly.pdbx_seq_one_letter_code
_entity_poly.pdbx_strand_id
1 'polypeptide(L)'
;MLVSFRHLLLPALLGLSLGSQAQRAALNDGFQRRDGTMYLIRNGQKRPMAHDVHLPNGRTVTRDGFVVEPGGQRTELAEGRGCTLLGTPATVTTLPSGQLALGSVAQPLPAATVSTGYSVSRLEQLFGRRGHKGWGHYKKKGKHGKKH
;
A
#
# COMPACT_ATOMS: atom_id res chain seq x y z
N MET A 1 54.09 -42.65 43.42
CA MET A 1 53.84 -42.41 41.98
C MET A 1 52.37 -42.02 41.83
N LEU A 2 52.06 -40.73 41.74
CA LEU A 2 51.95 -39.91 40.52
C LEU A 2 50.61 -40.08 39.78
N VAL A 3 49.68 -39.19 40.14
CA VAL A 3 48.71 -38.43 39.34
C VAL A 3 48.32 -38.95 37.94
N SER A 4 47.02 -39.13 37.71
CA SER A 4 46.40 -38.72 36.44
C SER A 4 44.94 -38.30 36.63
N PHE A 5 44.77 -37.01 36.88
CA PHE A 5 43.53 -36.27 36.75
C PHE A 5 43.50 -35.72 35.32
N ARG A 6 42.59 -36.18 34.46
CA ARG A 6 42.37 -35.60 33.13
C ARG A 6 40.87 -35.52 32.83
N HIS A 7 40.34 -34.37 33.20
CA HIS A 7 39.52 -33.45 32.41
C HIS A 7 38.23 -33.91 31.67
N LEU A 8 37.28 -32.97 31.76
CA LEU A 8 36.42 -32.42 30.70
C LEU A 8 35.05 -33.08 30.48
N LEU A 9 33.99 -32.41 30.97
CA LEU A 9 33.08 -31.69 30.06
C LEU A 9 32.12 -30.75 30.82
N LEU A 10 32.21 -29.45 30.47
CA LEU A 10 31.31 -28.37 30.86
C LEU A 10 29.88 -28.60 30.33
N PRO A 11 28.81 -28.29 31.09
CA PRO A 11 27.48 -28.13 30.54
C PRO A 11 27.34 -26.70 29.98
N ALA A 12 27.41 -26.55 28.65
CA ALA A 12 27.17 -25.28 27.98
C ALA A 12 25.66 -25.06 27.74
N LEU A 13 25.05 -24.25 28.61
CA LEU A 13 23.95 -23.30 28.38
C LEU A 13 23.12 -23.46 27.08
N LEU A 14 21.99 -24.19 27.17
CA LEU A 14 20.86 -24.02 26.22
C LEU A 14 20.01 -22.81 26.64
N GLY A 15 20.39 -21.62 26.15
CA GLY A 15 19.54 -20.43 26.19
C GLY A 15 18.73 -20.30 24.89
N LEU A 16 17.60 -20.99 24.77
CA LEU A 16 16.70 -20.86 23.60
C LEU A 16 15.65 -19.76 23.80
N SER A 17 15.97 -18.58 23.27
CA SER A 17 15.10 -17.75 22.41
C SER A 17 13.55 -17.91 22.52
N LEU A 18 12.93 -17.34 23.55
CA LEU A 18 11.45 -17.23 23.68
C LEU A 18 10.86 -15.89 23.19
N GLY A 19 11.63 -15.03 22.53
CA GLY A 19 11.28 -13.62 22.36
C GLY A 19 10.48 -13.17 21.12
N SER A 20 10.01 -14.04 20.22
CA SER A 20 9.66 -13.58 18.85
C SER A 20 8.21 -13.75 18.38
N GLN A 21 7.27 -14.23 19.20
CA GLN A 21 5.89 -14.41 18.72
C GLN A 21 5.06 -13.11 18.71
N ALA A 22 5.19 -12.25 19.72
CA ALA A 22 4.41 -11.02 19.80
C ALA A 22 4.78 -9.99 18.70
N GLN A 23 6.06 -9.91 18.32
CA GLN A 23 6.52 -9.03 17.24
C GLN A 23 6.07 -9.52 15.85
N ARG A 24 5.81 -10.82 15.67
CA ARG A 24 5.27 -11.34 14.41
C ARG A 24 3.78 -11.07 14.25
N ALA A 25 3.02 -11.00 15.35
CA ALA A 25 1.59 -10.69 15.29
C ALA A 25 1.32 -9.27 14.78
N ALA A 26 2.10 -8.29 15.25
CA ALA A 26 1.97 -6.89 14.81
C ALA A 26 2.30 -6.67 13.32
N LEU A 27 3.10 -7.56 12.71
CA LEU A 27 3.41 -7.52 11.27
C LEU A 27 2.26 -8.04 10.40
N ASN A 28 1.22 -8.64 10.99
CA ASN A 28 0.08 -9.20 10.26
C ASN A 28 -1.17 -8.33 10.33
N ASP A 29 -1.09 -7.17 10.98
CA ASP A 29 -2.24 -6.28 11.15
C ASP A 29 -2.35 -5.27 10.01
N GLY A 30 -3.59 -5.00 9.60
CA GLY A 30 -3.89 -4.02 8.58
C GLY A 30 -5.26 -4.23 7.97
N PHE A 31 -5.40 -3.93 6.69
CA PHE A 31 -6.67 -3.91 5.99
C PHE A 31 -6.59 -4.72 4.70
N GLN A 32 -7.71 -5.30 4.30
CA GLN A 32 -7.83 -6.03 3.03
C GLN A 32 -9.17 -5.71 2.38
N ARG A 33 -9.17 -5.50 1.07
CA ARG A 33 -10.40 -5.53 0.28
C ARG A 33 -10.63 -6.95 -0.22
N ARG A 34 -11.80 -7.50 0.08
CA ARG A 34 -12.21 -8.80 -0.41
C ARG A 34 -13.70 -8.87 -0.71
N ASP A 35 -14.06 -9.42 -1.86
CA ASP A 35 -15.44 -9.56 -2.34
C ASP A 35 -16.18 -8.20 -2.29
N GLY A 36 -15.49 -7.12 -2.67
CA GLY A 36 -16.01 -5.76 -2.61
C GLY A 36 -16.17 -5.16 -1.20
N THR A 37 -15.88 -5.93 -0.15
CA THR A 37 -15.99 -5.51 1.26
C THR A 37 -14.61 -5.24 1.85
N MET A 38 -14.48 -4.18 2.63
CA MET A 38 -13.26 -3.92 3.40
C MET A 38 -13.26 -4.69 4.72
N TYR A 39 -12.11 -5.30 5.03
CA TYR A 39 -11.86 -6.03 6.26
C TYR A 39 -10.67 -5.43 7.02
N LEU A 40 -10.80 -5.36 8.34
CA LEU A 40 -9.70 -5.16 9.27
C LEU A 40 -9.14 -6.54 9.64
N ILE A 41 -7.84 -6.71 9.44
CA ILE A 41 -7.08 -7.87 9.87
C ILE A 41 -6.36 -7.48 11.17
N ARG A 42 -6.70 -8.16 12.28
CA ARG A 42 -5.95 -8.05 13.54
C ARG A 42 -5.63 -9.41 14.11
N ASN A 43 -4.36 -9.63 14.44
CA ASN A 43 -3.82 -10.92 14.87
C ASN A 43 -4.15 -12.05 13.88
N GLY A 44 -4.12 -11.73 12.58
CA GLY A 44 -4.47 -12.67 11.50
C GLY A 44 -5.96 -12.99 11.37
N GLN A 45 -6.84 -12.41 12.20
CA GLN A 45 -8.29 -12.55 12.08
C GLN A 45 -8.88 -11.42 11.23
N LYS A 46 -9.68 -11.78 10.22
CA LYS A 46 -10.44 -10.81 9.41
C LYS A 46 -11.76 -10.45 10.10
N ARG A 47 -12.11 -9.16 10.11
CA ARG A 47 -13.39 -8.63 10.59
C ARG A 47 -13.91 -7.58 9.60
N PRO A 48 -15.19 -7.62 9.20
CA PRO A 48 -15.75 -6.58 8.34
C PRO A 48 -15.54 -5.19 8.93
N MET A 49 -15.16 -4.23 8.09
CA MET A 49 -14.94 -2.86 8.51
C MET A 49 -16.25 -2.08 8.42
N ALA A 50 -16.81 -1.71 9.58
CA ALA A 50 -18.11 -1.04 9.65
C ALA A 50 -18.03 0.48 9.41
N HIS A 51 -16.88 1.07 9.71
CA HIS A 51 -16.63 2.51 9.64
C HIS A 51 -15.23 2.78 9.11
N ASP A 52 -15.04 3.99 8.61
CA ASP A 52 -13.73 4.46 8.18
C ASP A 52 -12.78 4.55 9.37
N VAL A 53 -11.49 4.27 9.14
CA VAL A 53 -10.47 4.23 10.18
C VAL A 53 -9.42 5.30 9.90
N HIS A 54 -9.29 6.25 10.84
CA HIS A 54 -8.22 7.23 10.83
C HIS A 54 -6.94 6.61 11.39
N LEU A 55 -5.85 6.75 10.64
CA LEU A 55 -4.55 6.23 10.98
C LEU A 55 -3.72 7.29 11.72
N PRO A 56 -2.74 6.90 12.55
CA PRO A 56 -1.91 7.84 13.29
C PRO A 56 -1.11 8.83 12.43
N ASN A 57 -0.88 8.51 11.15
CA ASN A 57 -0.20 9.38 10.19
C ASN A 57 -1.15 10.34 9.45
N GLY A 58 -2.40 10.47 9.90
CA GLY A 58 -3.40 11.36 9.32
C GLY A 58 -4.08 10.81 8.06
N ARG A 59 -3.71 9.61 7.60
CA ARG A 59 -4.42 8.92 6.50
C ARG A 59 -5.74 8.34 7.00
N THR A 60 -6.66 8.06 6.08
CA THR A 60 -7.93 7.40 6.39
C THR A 60 -8.13 6.20 5.48
N VAL A 61 -8.42 5.04 6.06
CA VAL A 61 -8.87 3.87 5.29
C VAL A 61 -10.38 3.84 5.33
N THR A 62 -11.01 3.92 4.16
CA THR A 62 -12.47 3.97 4.03
C THR A 62 -13.06 2.58 3.84
N ARG A 63 -14.28 2.36 4.31
CA ARG A 63 -15.02 1.10 4.13
C ARG A 63 -15.29 0.76 2.66
N ASP A 64 -15.29 1.77 1.81
CA ASP A 64 -15.48 1.63 0.36
C ASP A 64 -14.21 1.16 -0.37
N GLY A 65 -13.09 1.02 0.35
CA GLY A 65 -11.84 0.49 -0.21
C GLY A 65 -10.90 1.55 -0.76
N PHE A 66 -10.87 2.76 -0.18
CA PHE A 66 -9.88 3.78 -0.49
C PHE A 66 -8.96 4.07 0.69
N VAL A 67 -7.68 4.32 0.41
CA VAL A 67 -6.76 5.01 1.31
C VAL A 67 -6.74 6.48 0.92
N VAL A 68 -7.15 7.34 1.86
CA VAL A 68 -7.16 8.79 1.72
C VAL A 68 -5.93 9.34 2.41
N GLU A 69 -5.12 10.11 1.69
CA GLU A 69 -3.97 10.81 2.23
C GLU A 69 -4.37 12.01 3.08
N PRO A 70 -3.48 12.54 3.94
CA PRO A 70 -3.82 13.71 4.76
C PRO A 70 -4.18 14.93 3.90
N GLY A 71 -3.63 15.03 2.68
CA GLY A 71 -3.96 16.06 1.69
C GLY A 71 -5.24 15.80 0.87
N GLY A 72 -5.99 14.73 1.18
CA GLY A 72 -7.26 14.40 0.51
C GLY A 72 -7.15 13.57 -0.78
N GLN A 73 -5.94 13.26 -1.24
CA GLN A 73 -5.74 12.35 -2.38
C GLN A 73 -6.24 10.95 -2.04
N ARG A 74 -6.96 10.31 -2.97
CA ARG A 74 -7.57 8.99 -2.75
C ARG A 74 -6.93 7.95 -3.65
N THR A 75 -6.48 6.87 -3.05
CA THR A 75 -5.94 5.70 -3.76
C THR A 75 -6.85 4.51 -3.49
N GLU A 76 -7.36 3.89 -4.54
CA GLU A 76 -8.19 2.69 -4.43
C GLU A 76 -7.35 1.46 -4.05
N LEU A 77 -7.84 0.68 -3.09
CA LEU A 77 -7.39 -0.69 -2.86
C LEU A 77 -8.13 -1.62 -3.82
N ALA A 78 -7.38 -2.22 -4.73
CA ALA A 78 -7.93 -3.25 -5.62
C ALA A 78 -8.34 -4.50 -4.84
N GLU A 79 -9.23 -5.29 -5.44
CA GLU A 79 -9.71 -6.57 -4.92
C GLU A 79 -8.53 -7.53 -4.61
N GLY A 80 -8.59 -8.18 -3.45
CA GLY A 80 -7.53 -9.06 -2.95
C GLY A 80 -6.27 -8.35 -2.43
N ARG A 81 -6.17 -7.02 -2.57
CA ARG A 81 -5.07 -6.21 -2.03
C ARG A 81 -5.39 -5.69 -0.64
N GLY A 82 -4.33 -5.30 0.07
CA GLY A 82 -4.43 -4.75 1.41
C GLY A 82 -3.51 -3.56 1.64
N CYS A 83 -3.59 -3.01 2.84
CA CYS A 83 -2.63 -2.03 3.32
C CYS A 83 -2.34 -2.24 4.80
N THR A 84 -1.18 -1.80 5.26
CA THR A 84 -0.81 -1.90 6.68
C THR A 84 -1.61 -0.91 7.56
N LEU A 85 -1.39 -0.94 8.87
CA LEU A 85 -1.90 0.08 9.81
C LEU A 85 -1.36 1.50 9.59
N LEU A 86 -0.43 1.67 8.65
CA LEU A 86 0.07 2.98 8.18
C LEU A 86 -0.51 3.35 6.80
N GLY A 87 -1.39 2.52 6.25
CA GLY A 87 -2.01 2.73 4.94
C GLY A 87 -1.03 2.47 3.78
N THR A 88 0.14 1.88 4.04
CA THR A 88 1.05 1.48 2.96
C THR A 88 0.47 0.26 2.25
N PRO A 89 0.37 0.25 0.91
CA PRO A 89 -0.08 -0.92 0.17
C PRO A 89 0.71 -2.16 0.57
N ALA A 90 0.03 -3.30 0.63
CA ALA A 90 0.58 -4.58 1.06
C ALA A 90 -0.08 -5.73 0.27
N THR A 91 0.67 -6.80 0.04
CA THR A 91 0.12 -8.06 -0.46
C THR A 91 -0.43 -8.84 0.71
N VAL A 92 -1.64 -9.39 0.58
CA VAL A 92 -2.19 -10.30 1.58
C VAL A 92 -1.87 -11.73 1.17
N THR A 93 -1.17 -12.45 2.04
CA THR A 93 -0.85 -13.87 1.84
C THR A 93 -1.53 -14.68 2.93
N THR A 94 -2.09 -15.84 2.56
CA THR A 94 -2.61 -16.79 3.55
C THR A 94 -1.47 -17.69 3.99
N LEU A 95 -1.21 -17.71 5.30
CA LEU A 95 -0.22 -18.60 5.91
C LEU A 95 -0.73 -20.05 5.92
N PRO A 96 0.16 -21.05 6.02
CA PRO A 96 -0.24 -22.45 6.16
C PRO A 96 -1.16 -22.72 7.37
N SER A 97 -1.13 -21.84 8.38
CA SER A 97 -2.03 -21.87 9.54
C SER A 97 -3.45 -21.38 9.25
N GLY A 98 -3.75 -20.96 8.02
CA GLY A 98 -5.03 -20.32 7.64
C GLY A 98 -5.15 -18.86 8.07
N GLN A 99 -4.15 -18.30 8.76
CA GLN A 99 -4.11 -16.90 9.14
C GLN A 99 -3.68 -16.02 7.96
N LEU A 100 -4.17 -14.78 7.92
CA LEU A 100 -3.75 -13.80 6.92
C LEU A 100 -2.53 -13.02 7.42
N ALA A 101 -1.55 -12.85 6.53
CA ALA A 101 -0.35 -12.04 6.74
C ALA A 101 -0.27 -10.95 5.66
N LEU A 102 0.12 -9.75 6.07
CA LEU A 102 0.37 -8.64 5.15
C LEU A 102 1.87 -8.60 4.86
N GLY A 103 2.26 -9.04 3.67
CA GLY A 103 3.61 -8.80 3.15
C GLY A 103 3.74 -7.35 2.72
N SER A 104 4.76 -6.66 3.22
CA SER A 104 5.19 -5.39 2.61
C SER A 104 5.51 -5.68 1.16
N VAL A 105 4.75 -5.10 0.22
CA VAL A 105 5.23 -5.05 -1.16
C VAL A 105 6.52 -4.24 -1.09
N ALA A 106 7.64 -4.88 -1.42
CA ALA A 106 8.81 -4.15 -1.87
C ALA A 106 8.29 -3.15 -2.91
N GLN A 107 8.66 -1.87 -2.77
CA GLN A 107 8.24 -0.79 -3.65
C GLN A 107 8.13 -1.30 -5.09
N PRO A 108 7.07 -0.99 -5.84
CA PRO A 108 7.09 -1.24 -7.26
C PRO A 108 8.36 -0.55 -7.78
N LEU A 109 9.32 -1.36 -8.25
CA LEU A 109 10.39 -0.88 -9.12
C LEU A 109 9.69 0.01 -10.15
N PRO A 110 10.14 1.25 -10.38
CA PRO A 110 9.55 2.10 -11.40
C PRO A 110 9.45 1.23 -12.65
N ALA A 111 8.21 1.03 -13.13
CA ALA A 111 7.98 0.30 -14.36
C ALA A 111 8.98 0.87 -15.35
N ALA A 112 9.90 0.03 -15.83
CA ALA A 112 10.83 0.42 -16.87
C ALA A 112 9.96 1.08 -17.92
N THR A 113 10.19 2.38 -18.14
CA THR A 113 9.52 3.13 -19.18
C THR A 113 9.71 2.31 -20.43
N VAL A 114 8.66 1.62 -20.86
CA VAL A 114 8.61 1.07 -22.20
C VAL A 114 8.51 2.31 -23.05
N SER A 115 9.68 2.86 -23.38
CA SER A 115 9.86 3.72 -24.53
C SER A 115 9.46 2.83 -25.71
N THR A 116 8.16 2.76 -25.96
CA THR A 116 7.65 2.47 -27.27
C THR A 116 8.18 3.62 -28.10
N GLY A 117 9.37 3.39 -28.66
CA GLY A 117 9.93 4.21 -29.69
C GLY A 117 8.96 4.16 -30.86
N TYR A 118 7.95 5.02 -30.81
CA TYR A 118 7.44 5.60 -32.02
C TYR A 118 8.63 6.37 -32.58
N SER A 119 9.31 5.72 -33.53
CA SER A 119 10.14 6.42 -34.50
C SER A 119 9.25 7.48 -35.14
N VAL A 120 9.26 8.68 -34.56
CA VAL A 120 8.92 9.90 -35.26
C VAL A 120 9.95 9.96 -36.38
N SER A 121 9.51 9.51 -37.54
CA SER A 121 10.27 9.57 -38.77
C SER A 121 10.79 10.99 -38.89
N ARG A 122 12.11 11.14 -38.74
CA ARG A 122 12.86 12.39 -38.88
C ARG A 122 12.66 13.06 -40.25
N LEU A 123 11.89 12.42 -41.13
CA LEU A 123 11.46 12.89 -42.44
C LEU A 123 10.22 13.81 -42.38
N GLU A 124 9.36 13.71 -41.36
CA GLU A 124 8.10 14.47 -41.28
C GLU A 124 8.30 15.90 -40.72
N GLN A 125 9.46 16.15 -40.09
CA GLN A 125 9.80 17.46 -39.53
C GLN A 125 10.24 18.49 -40.59
N LEU A 126 10.37 18.09 -41.86
CA LEU A 126 10.80 18.97 -42.96
C LEU A 126 9.65 19.61 -43.76
N PHE A 127 8.41 19.13 -43.67
CA PHE A 127 7.34 19.56 -44.58
C PHE A 127 6.06 20.14 -43.94
N GLY A 128 5.99 20.27 -42.61
CA GLY A 128 4.75 20.58 -41.89
C GLY A 128 4.51 22.02 -41.43
N ARG A 129 4.95 23.06 -42.16
CA ARG A 129 4.48 24.44 -41.93
C ARG A 129 3.13 24.65 -42.62
N ARG A 130 2.02 24.80 -41.89
CA ARG A 130 0.88 25.70 -42.24
C ARG A 130 -0.31 25.61 -41.25
N GLY A 131 -0.65 26.73 -40.61
CA GLY A 131 -2.04 27.23 -40.65
C GLY A 131 -2.93 27.17 -39.40
N HIS A 132 -3.39 28.38 -39.00
CA HIS A 132 -4.71 28.75 -38.41
C HIS A 132 -4.99 28.44 -36.92
N LYS A 133 -5.00 29.45 -36.03
CA LYS A 133 -6.11 30.40 -35.68
C LYS A 133 -7.36 29.74 -35.06
N GLY A 134 -7.59 29.99 -33.77
CA GLY A 134 -8.85 29.72 -33.07
C GLY A 134 -8.93 30.47 -31.74
N TRP A 135 -9.48 31.69 -31.79
CA TRP A 135 -9.73 32.61 -30.67
C TRP A 135 -11.14 32.33 -30.14
N GLY A 136 -11.32 32.22 -28.82
CA GLY A 136 -12.62 31.93 -28.22
C GLY A 136 -12.79 32.56 -26.84
N HIS A 137 -12.95 33.88 -26.80
CA HIS A 137 -13.50 34.60 -25.65
C HIS A 137 -15.03 34.43 -25.61
N TYR A 138 -15.58 34.07 -24.45
CA TYR A 138 -16.98 34.35 -24.12
C TYR A 138 -17.08 35.00 -22.72
N LYS A 139 -17.57 36.24 -22.70
CA LYS A 139 -18.07 36.99 -21.53
C LYS A 139 -19.57 37.24 -21.72
N LYS A 140 -20.38 37.04 -20.67
CA LYS A 140 -21.52 37.89 -20.19
C LYS A 140 -22.33 37.09 -19.15
N LYS A 141 -22.45 37.51 -17.88
CA LYS A 141 -23.31 38.55 -17.26
C LYS A 141 -24.84 38.30 -17.31
N GLY A 142 -25.45 38.21 -16.12
CA GLY A 142 -26.87 38.40 -15.80
C GLY A 142 -27.13 37.90 -14.36
N LYS A 143 -27.25 38.67 -13.27
CA LYS A 143 -28.08 39.84 -12.89
C LYS A 143 -29.44 39.43 -12.26
N HIS A 144 -29.55 39.67 -10.95
CA HIS A 144 -30.72 40.06 -10.12
C HIS A 144 -31.89 39.12 -9.77
N GLY A 145 -32.25 39.19 -8.48
CA GLY A 145 -33.62 39.18 -7.95
C GLY A 145 -33.89 38.05 -6.94
N LYS A 146 -34.57 38.23 -5.79
CA LYS A 146 -35.17 39.39 -5.11
C LYS A 146 -35.57 38.89 -3.71
N LYS A 147 -35.40 39.72 -2.66
CA LYS A 147 -35.99 39.49 -1.34
C LYS A 147 -37.53 39.59 -1.43
N HIS A 148 -38.23 38.74 -0.70
CA HIS A 148 -39.51 39.04 -0.05
C HIS A 148 -39.52 38.29 1.30
#